data_AF-A0A941AZ90-F1
#
_entry.id   AF-A0A941AZ90-F1
#
_cell.length_a   1.000
_cell.length_b   1.000
_cell.length_c   1.000
_cell.angle_alpha   90.00
_cell.angle_beta   90.00
_cell.angle_gamma   90.00
#
_symmetry.space_group_name_H-M   'P 1'
#
loop_
_entity.id
_entity.type
_entity.pdbx_description
1 polymer ?
#
loop_
_entity_poly.entity_id
_entity_poly.type
_entity_poly.pdbx_seq_one_letter_code
_entity_poly.pdbx_strand_id
1 'polypeptide(L)'
;MNKKIFKITPVAIIFTMLVLNSCQFANSETSEIGRMSPTCLDSLAWKKICQEYSIDSIKDPKLLSKLKDVKNHFIKPDYILYFKDGPEEIIGCDWYFIRVVYNEKIADQTLTGLDPLLGNDEQKRIRNRVLKEIMKYQCEEGRKETLEEMQEDVPFSESHKNYPLKMTPEMTEPESIEK
;
A
#
# COMPACT_ATOMS: atom_id res chain seq x y z
N MET A 1 4.81 -63.54 11.37
CA MET A 1 5.43 -62.22 11.14
C MET A 1 4.55 -61.42 10.20
N ASN A 2 3.72 -60.52 10.73
CA ASN A 2 2.81 -59.70 9.92
C ASN A 2 3.52 -58.41 9.49
N LYS A 3 3.88 -58.30 8.21
CA LYS A 3 4.32 -57.03 7.62
C LYS A 3 3.08 -56.14 7.40
N LYS A 4 2.90 -55.14 8.26
CA LYS A 4 1.91 -54.07 8.03
C LYS A 4 2.48 -53.13 6.96
N ILE A 5 1.93 -53.24 5.75
CA ILE A 5 2.14 -52.25 4.69
C ILE A 5 1.36 -51.00 5.10
N PHE A 6 2.08 -49.94 5.47
CA PHE A 6 1.49 -48.62 5.65
C PHE A 6 0.97 -48.15 4.29
N LYS A 7 -0.35 -48.25 4.08
CA LYS A 7 -1.02 -47.56 2.98
C LYS A 7 -0.98 -46.07 3.30
N ILE A 8 0.00 -45.36 2.77
CA ILE A 8 -0.01 -43.91 2.75
C ILE A 8 -1.13 -43.53 1.78
N THR A 9 -2.24 -43.06 2.34
CA THR A 9 -3.45 -42.68 1.61
C THR A 9 -3.08 -41.55 0.63
N PRO A 10 -3.38 -41.67 -0.68
CA PRO A 10 -3.03 -40.65 -1.69
C PRO A 10 -3.65 -39.27 -1.41
N VAL A 11 -4.64 -39.21 -0.51
CA VAL A 11 -5.29 -37.99 -0.03
C VAL A 11 -4.31 -37.05 0.70
N ALA A 12 -3.31 -37.58 1.41
CA ALA A 12 -2.37 -36.75 2.17
C ALA A 12 -1.43 -35.95 1.25
N ILE A 13 -1.07 -36.49 0.09
CA ILE A 13 -0.17 -35.84 -0.89
C ILE A 13 -0.90 -34.73 -1.65
N ILE A 14 -2.18 -34.93 -1.96
CA ILE A 14 -3.02 -33.94 -2.66
C ILE A 14 -3.29 -32.72 -1.75
N PHE A 15 -3.47 -32.93 -0.44
CA PHE A 15 -3.69 -31.82 0.48
C PHE A 15 -2.44 -30.95 0.66
N THR A 16 -1.23 -31.53 0.69
CA THR A 16 0.02 -30.76 0.78
C THR A 16 0.34 -29.91 -0.44
N MET A 17 -0.10 -30.30 -1.65
CA MET A 17 0.10 -29.48 -2.86
C MET A 17 -0.89 -28.30 -2.96
N LEU A 18 -2.04 -28.37 -2.28
CA LEU A 18 -3.00 -27.27 -2.23
C LEU A 18 -2.52 -26.14 -1.30
N VAL A 19 -1.80 -26.45 -0.22
CA VAL A 19 -1.28 -25.43 0.72
C VAL A 19 -0.06 -24.68 0.14
N LEU A 20 0.69 -25.30 -0.77
CA LEU A 20 1.88 -24.68 -1.37
C LEU A 20 1.57 -23.73 -2.53
N ASN A 21 0.36 -23.76 -3.11
CA ASN A 21 -0.04 -22.84 -4.18
C ASN A 21 -0.74 -21.56 -3.67
N SER A 22 -1.10 -21.50 -2.39
CA SER A 22 -1.72 -20.29 -1.80
C SER A 22 -0.71 -19.22 -1.34
N CYS A 23 0.59 -19.40 -1.58
CA CYS A 23 1.64 -18.51 -1.08
C CYS A 23 2.59 -17.95 -2.16
N GLN A 24 2.15 -17.79 -3.42
CA GLN A 24 3.02 -17.22 -4.47
C GLN A 24 2.42 -16.13 -5.36
N PHE A 25 1.23 -15.61 -5.07
CA PHE A 25 0.69 -14.47 -5.82
C PHE A 25 0.13 -13.42 -4.85
N ALA A 26 1.04 -12.65 -4.24
CA ALA A 26 0.72 -11.24 -4.04
C ALA A 26 0.52 -10.69 -5.46
N ASN A 27 -0.73 -10.38 -5.81
CA ASN A 27 -1.06 -9.78 -7.10
C ASN A 27 -0.06 -8.67 -7.38
N SER A 28 0.56 -8.67 -8.56
CA SER A 28 1.41 -7.60 -9.06
C SER A 28 0.60 -6.33 -9.37
N GLU A 29 -0.41 -6.03 -8.57
CA GLU A 29 -1.37 -4.93 -8.68
C GLU A 29 -1.72 -4.49 -7.25
N THR A 30 -0.70 -4.22 -6.44
CA THR A 30 -0.93 -3.67 -5.11
C THR A 30 -1.27 -2.19 -5.27
N SER A 31 -2.44 -1.78 -4.76
CA SER A 31 -2.84 -0.36 -4.62
C SER A 31 -1.96 0.46 -3.67
N GLU A 32 -0.77 -0.05 -3.34
CA GLU A 32 0.18 0.57 -2.43
C GLU A 32 1.04 1.60 -3.14
N ILE A 33 1.22 2.73 -2.48
CA ILE A 33 2.13 3.80 -2.88
C ILE A 33 3.57 3.39 -2.56
N GLY A 34 3.76 2.56 -1.54
CA GLY A 34 5.06 2.01 -1.19
C GLY A 34 5.01 1.15 0.05
N ARG A 35 5.99 0.25 0.14
CA ARG A 35 6.20 -0.59 1.30
C ARG A 35 6.91 0.17 2.43
N MET A 36 6.70 -0.29 3.65
CA MET A 36 7.39 0.16 4.84
C MET A 36 8.25 -0.97 5.40
N SER A 37 9.39 -0.62 6.00
CA SER A 37 10.20 -1.55 6.80
C SER A 37 9.95 -1.29 8.30
N PRO A 38 9.07 -2.08 8.97
CA PRO A 38 8.80 -1.90 10.41
C PRO A 38 9.78 -2.68 11.29
N THR A 39 10.93 -3.12 10.76
CA THR A 39 11.93 -3.89 11.52
C THR A 39 12.36 -3.12 12.76
N CYS A 40 12.37 -3.81 13.91
CA CYS A 40 12.67 -3.21 15.22
C CYS A 40 11.83 -1.96 15.59
N LEU A 41 10.63 -1.77 15.04
CA LEU A 41 9.87 -0.57 15.34
C LEU A 41 9.42 -0.55 16.82
N ASP A 42 9.70 0.54 17.53
CA ASP A 42 9.22 0.76 18.89
C ASP A 42 7.69 0.55 18.95
N SER A 43 7.21 -0.22 19.93
CA SER A 43 5.78 -0.56 20.09
C SER A 43 4.84 0.66 20.18
N LEU A 44 5.37 1.82 20.57
CA LEU A 44 4.66 3.10 20.68
C LEU A 44 4.97 4.06 19.52
N ALA A 45 5.76 3.65 18.52
CA ALA A 45 6.18 4.50 17.41
C ALA A 45 4.98 5.14 16.71
N TRP A 46 4.00 4.34 16.26
CA TRP A 46 2.82 4.86 15.58
C TRP A 46 2.01 5.82 16.43
N LYS A 47 1.91 5.58 17.74
CA LYS A 47 1.27 6.53 18.66
C LYS A 47 2.00 7.88 18.65
N LYS A 48 3.34 7.87 18.72
CA LYS A 48 4.16 9.10 18.72
C LYS A 48 4.09 9.81 17.36
N ILE A 49 4.19 9.06 16.25
CA ILE A 49 4.10 9.59 14.89
C ILE A 49 2.72 10.22 14.65
N CYS A 50 1.62 9.55 15.00
CA CYS A 50 0.28 10.12 14.86
C CYS A 50 0.03 11.33 15.77
N GLN A 51 0.72 11.43 16.90
CA GLN A 51 0.68 12.64 17.74
C GLN A 51 1.42 13.81 17.09
N GLU A 52 2.61 13.56 16.53
CA GLU A 52 3.43 14.56 15.83
C GLU A 52 2.75 15.06 14.54
N TYR A 53 2.18 14.14 13.75
CA TYR A 53 1.51 14.41 12.47
C TYR A 53 -0.02 14.32 12.60
N SER A 54 -0.55 14.88 13.68
CA SER A 54 -1.97 14.74 14.03
C SER A 54 -2.91 15.41 13.04
N ILE A 55 -3.89 14.63 12.57
CA ILE A 55 -5.02 15.10 11.75
C ILE A 55 -5.93 16.09 12.49
N ASP A 56 -5.91 16.13 13.83
CA ASP A 56 -6.73 17.06 14.62
C ASP A 56 -6.27 18.51 14.48
N SER A 57 -5.05 18.71 13.98
CA SER A 57 -4.49 20.03 13.67
C SER A 57 -5.08 20.65 12.40
N ILE A 58 -5.76 19.86 11.54
CA ILE A 58 -6.43 20.35 10.33
C ILE A 58 -7.63 21.23 10.73
N LYS A 59 -7.65 22.48 10.27
CA LYS A 59 -8.76 23.44 10.47
C LYS A 59 -9.43 23.88 9.18
N ASP A 60 -8.74 23.72 8.05
CA ASP A 60 -9.26 24.13 6.75
C ASP A 60 -10.45 23.24 6.32
N PRO A 61 -11.60 23.81 5.95
CA PRO A 61 -12.77 23.02 5.56
C PRO A 61 -12.56 22.12 4.35
N LYS A 62 -11.74 22.54 3.36
CA LYS A 62 -11.44 21.72 2.19
C LYS A 62 -10.62 20.50 2.62
N LEU A 63 -9.56 20.68 3.40
CA LEU A 63 -8.75 19.59 3.94
C LEU A 63 -9.55 18.66 4.85
N LEU A 64 -10.48 19.17 5.65
CA LEU A 64 -11.38 18.33 6.46
C LEU A 64 -12.28 17.44 5.60
N SER A 65 -12.76 17.93 4.46
CA SER A 65 -13.48 17.10 3.49
C SER A 65 -12.59 15.99 2.94
N LYS A 66 -11.35 16.31 2.57
CA LYS A 66 -10.42 15.32 2.01
C LYS A 66 -9.95 14.30 3.05
N LEU A 67 -9.79 14.71 4.30
CA LEU A 67 -9.58 13.79 5.42
C LEU A 67 -10.75 12.79 5.55
N LYS A 68 -12.00 13.27 5.38
CA LYS A 68 -13.17 12.40 5.39
C LYS A 68 -13.13 11.39 4.23
N ASP A 69 -12.67 11.82 3.05
CA ASP A 69 -12.49 10.92 1.90
C ASP A 69 -11.44 9.84 2.21
N VAL A 70 -10.29 10.21 2.78
CA VAL A 70 -9.26 9.24 3.22
C VAL A 70 -9.79 8.25 4.25
N LYS A 71 -10.52 8.73 5.27
CA LYS A 71 -11.10 7.87 6.33
C LYS A 71 -12.14 6.88 5.81
N ASN A 72 -12.87 7.25 4.77
CA ASN A 72 -13.94 6.44 4.18
C ASN A 72 -13.52 5.73 2.89
N HIS A 73 -12.23 5.78 2.55
CA HIS A 73 -11.69 5.12 1.38
C HIS A 73 -11.90 3.59 1.47
N PHE A 74 -12.02 2.92 0.32
CA PHE A 74 -12.27 1.48 0.28
C PHE A 74 -11.11 0.67 0.89
N ILE A 75 -9.88 1.17 0.72
CA ILE A 75 -8.71 0.76 1.49
C ILE A 75 -8.70 1.61 2.75
N LYS A 76 -9.12 1.04 3.87
CA LYS A 76 -9.17 1.74 5.16
C LYS A 76 -7.77 1.77 5.79
N PRO A 77 -7.13 2.93 5.91
CA PRO A 77 -5.85 3.04 6.59
C PRO A 77 -6.05 2.88 8.10
N ASP A 78 -5.09 2.21 8.76
CA ASP A 78 -5.04 2.11 10.23
C ASP A 78 -4.49 3.41 10.85
N TYR A 79 -3.60 4.08 10.12
CA TYR A 79 -2.94 5.31 10.54
C TYR A 79 -3.12 6.39 9.49
N ILE A 80 -3.43 7.61 9.92
CA ILE A 80 -3.52 8.76 9.02
C ILE A 80 -2.62 9.85 9.57
N LEU A 81 -1.69 10.29 8.71
CA LEU A 81 -0.71 11.32 9.01
C LEU A 81 -1.04 12.57 8.22
N TYR A 82 -0.98 13.73 8.87
CA TYR A 82 -1.10 15.01 8.20
C TYR A 82 0.25 15.74 8.24
N PHE A 83 0.85 15.88 7.06
CA PHE A 83 2.08 16.62 6.85
C PHE A 83 1.73 18.03 6.39
N LYS A 84 1.80 19.00 7.31
CA LYS A 84 1.54 20.41 7.00
C LYS A 84 2.67 21.06 6.18
N ASP A 85 3.90 20.63 6.40
CA ASP A 85 5.07 21.17 5.70
C ASP A 85 5.06 20.75 4.23
N GLY A 86 5.52 21.64 3.34
CA GLY A 86 5.42 21.43 1.90
C GLY A 86 6.10 20.15 1.37
N PRO A 87 5.44 19.40 0.45
CA PRO A 87 4.05 19.57 0.03
C PRO A 87 3.08 19.17 1.15
N GLU A 88 1.96 19.87 1.25
CA GLU A 88 0.93 19.59 2.26
C GLU A 88 0.13 18.33 1.87
N GLU A 89 0.07 17.35 2.78
CA GLU A 89 -0.40 16.00 2.46
C GLU A 89 -1.16 15.34 3.60
N ILE A 90 -2.18 14.57 3.24
CA ILE A 90 -2.84 13.61 4.15
C ILE A 90 -2.48 12.22 3.63
N ILE A 91 -1.74 11.44 4.41
CA ILE A 91 -1.24 10.12 4.01
C ILE A 91 -1.87 9.06 4.91
N GLY A 92 -2.51 8.08 4.28
CA GLY A 92 -3.07 6.89 4.93
C GLY A 92 -2.14 5.69 4.81
N CYS A 93 -1.81 5.08 5.93
CA CYS A 93 -0.95 3.90 6.04
C CYS A 93 -1.70 2.77 6.77
N ASP A 94 -1.34 1.52 6.44
CA ASP A 94 -1.55 0.39 7.35
C ASP A 94 -0.22 0.04 8.04
N TRP A 95 -0.06 -1.15 8.63
CA TRP A 95 1.19 -1.51 9.32
C TRP A 95 2.39 -1.70 8.38
N TYR A 96 2.16 -2.08 7.12
CA TYR A 96 3.21 -2.48 6.19
C TYR A 96 3.29 -1.61 4.93
N PHE A 97 2.23 -0.87 4.61
CA PHE A 97 2.09 -0.19 3.35
C PHE A 97 1.52 1.20 3.51
N ILE A 98 1.95 2.08 2.62
CA ILE A 98 1.33 3.37 2.38
C ILE A 98 0.29 3.16 1.29
N ARG A 99 -0.95 3.55 1.56
CA ARG A 99 -2.11 3.11 0.77
C ARG A 99 -2.76 4.23 0.01
N VAL A 100 -2.89 5.39 0.66
CA VAL A 100 -3.68 6.51 0.15
C VAL A 100 -2.94 7.80 0.42
N VAL A 101 -3.01 8.74 -0.51
CA VAL A 101 -2.52 10.11 -0.33
C VAL A 101 -3.55 11.11 -0.86
N TYR A 102 -3.66 12.24 -0.19
CA TYR A 102 -4.20 13.46 -0.77
C TYR A 102 -3.10 14.53 -0.82
N ASN A 103 -2.93 15.14 -1.98
CA ASN A 103 -2.02 16.25 -2.22
C ASN A 103 -2.59 17.11 -3.35
N GLU A 104 -3.07 18.31 -3.02
CA GLU A 104 -3.75 19.20 -3.99
C GLU A 104 -2.88 19.58 -5.18
N LYS A 105 -1.54 19.57 -5.03
CA LYS A 105 -0.61 19.90 -6.12
C LYS A 105 -0.50 18.78 -7.16
N ILE A 106 -0.88 17.55 -6.80
CA ILE A 106 -0.92 16.40 -7.71
C ILE A 106 -2.32 16.30 -8.31
N ALA A 107 -3.34 16.17 -7.47
CA ALA A 107 -4.74 16.12 -7.88
C ALA A 107 -5.68 16.50 -6.72
N ASP A 108 -6.83 17.11 -7.02
CA ASP A 108 -7.86 17.42 -6.02
C ASP A 108 -8.74 16.19 -5.68
N GLN A 109 -8.12 15.03 -5.48
CA GLN A 109 -8.75 13.77 -5.09
C GLN A 109 -7.78 12.91 -4.29
N THR A 110 -8.30 11.88 -3.61
CA THR A 110 -7.45 10.87 -2.98
C THR A 110 -6.89 9.94 -4.06
N LEU A 111 -5.63 9.55 -3.90
CA LEU A 111 -4.87 8.72 -4.84
C LEU A 111 -4.30 7.50 -4.11
N THR A 112 -4.11 6.42 -4.84
CA THR A 112 -3.52 5.14 -4.47
C THR A 112 -2.32 4.85 -5.37
N GLY A 113 -1.60 3.75 -5.12
CA GLY A 113 -0.49 3.32 -5.98
C GLY A 113 -0.86 2.97 -7.42
N LEU A 114 -2.15 2.77 -7.71
CA LEU A 114 -2.65 2.47 -9.06
C LEU A 114 -3.10 3.72 -9.82
N ASP A 115 -3.11 4.89 -9.17
CA ASP A 115 -3.59 6.10 -9.81
C ASP A 115 -2.56 6.64 -10.82
N PRO A 116 -2.96 6.86 -12.08
CA PRO A 116 -2.06 7.33 -13.15
C PRO A 116 -1.51 8.74 -12.91
N LEU A 117 -2.20 9.51 -12.06
CA LEU A 117 -1.79 10.86 -11.67
C LEU A 117 -0.66 10.83 -10.64
N LEU A 118 -0.42 9.67 -10.01
CA LEU A 118 0.61 9.49 -8.99
C LEU A 118 1.85 8.81 -9.60
N GLY A 119 2.74 9.61 -10.19
CA GLY A 119 3.96 9.13 -10.82
C GLY A 119 4.95 8.48 -9.85
N ASN A 120 5.86 7.66 -10.37
CA ASN A 120 6.92 6.97 -9.59
C ASN A 120 7.70 7.91 -8.65
N ASP A 121 8.08 9.09 -9.12
CA ASP A 121 8.83 10.06 -8.31
C ASP A 121 8.02 10.55 -7.11
N GLU A 122 6.72 10.80 -7.30
CA GLU A 122 5.82 11.22 -6.23
C GLU A 122 5.58 10.09 -5.23
N GLN A 123 5.36 8.86 -5.71
CA GLN A 123 5.24 7.69 -4.85
C GLN A 123 6.51 7.47 -4.01
N LYS A 124 7.69 7.53 -4.65
CA LYS A 124 8.98 7.37 -3.96
C LYS A 124 9.20 8.47 -2.95
N ARG A 125 8.84 9.72 -3.27
CA ARG A 125 8.91 10.86 -2.34
C ARG A 125 7.99 10.65 -1.14
N ILE A 126 6.73 10.26 -1.36
CA ILE A 126 5.74 10.00 -0.30
C ILE A 126 6.20 8.87 0.59
N ARG A 127 6.64 7.75 0.00
CA ARG A 127 7.21 6.61 0.73
C ARG A 127 8.36 7.04 1.61
N ASN A 128 9.34 7.71 1.02
CA ASN A 128 10.54 8.12 1.72
C ASN A 128 10.26 9.18 2.79
N ARG A 129 9.18 9.95 2.66
CA ARG A 129 8.71 10.87 3.70
C ARG A 129 8.22 10.11 4.93
N VAL A 130 7.36 9.12 4.77
CA VAL A 130 6.85 8.31 5.88
C VAL A 130 7.97 7.45 6.50
N LEU A 131 8.82 6.84 5.67
CA LEU A 131 9.96 6.04 6.15
C LEU A 131 10.92 6.83 7.02
N LYS A 132 11.19 8.10 6.70
CA LYS A 132 12.01 8.98 7.56
C LYS A 132 11.42 9.15 8.96
N GLU A 133 10.09 9.20 9.06
CA GLU A 133 9.41 9.33 10.35
C GLU A 133 9.43 8.04 11.16
N ILE A 134 9.23 6.90 10.49
CA ILE A 134 9.36 5.56 11.09
C ILE A 134 10.79 5.32 11.59
N MET A 135 11.80 5.67 10.79
CA MET A 135 13.22 5.45 11.07
C MET A 135 13.71 6.07 12.38
N LYS A 136 13.08 7.17 12.83
CA LYS A 136 13.38 7.80 14.12
C LYS A 136 13.19 6.83 15.29
N TYR A 137 12.27 5.88 15.17
CA TYR A 137 11.83 4.97 16.22
C TYR A 137 12.30 3.51 16.05
N GLN A 138 13.28 3.27 15.16
CA GLN A 138 13.85 1.93 14.93
C GLN A 138 15.21 1.74 15.60
N CYS A 139 15.57 0.46 15.83
CA CYS A 139 16.92 0.03 16.14
C CYS A 139 17.87 0.29 14.94
N GLU A 140 19.19 0.16 15.13
CA GLU A 140 20.19 0.38 14.08
C GLU A 140 19.99 -0.51 12.84
N GLU A 141 19.65 -1.79 13.04
CA GLU A 141 19.34 -2.72 11.96
C GLU A 141 18.12 -2.28 11.14
N GLY A 142 17.00 -1.94 11.82
CA GLY A 142 15.81 -1.43 11.14
C GLY A 142 16.02 -0.11 10.41
N ARG A 143 16.90 0.77 10.92
CA ARG A 143 17.30 1.99 10.21
C ARG A 143 18.08 1.68 8.94
N LYS A 144 18.98 0.70 8.98
CA LYS A 144 19.75 0.28 7.80
C LYS A 144 18.82 -0.28 6.72
N GLU A 145 17.91 -1.18 7.08
CA GLU A 145 16.91 -1.71 6.14
C GLU A 145 16.02 -0.61 5.56
N THR A 146 15.58 0.34 6.40
CA THR A 146 14.79 1.48 5.92
C THR A 146 15.55 2.33 4.92
N LEU A 147 16.85 2.56 5.14
CA LEU A 147 17.69 3.30 4.18
C LEU A 147 17.85 2.54 2.86
N GLU A 148 17.95 1.21 2.90
CA GLU A 148 17.98 0.34 1.71
C GLU A 148 16.65 0.44 0.94
N GLU A 149 15.51 0.25 1.62
CA GLU A 149 14.14 0.39 1.06
C GLU A 149 13.92 1.78 0.43
N MET A 150 14.45 2.84 1.03
CA MET A 150 14.35 4.19 0.47
C MET A 150 15.03 4.36 -0.90
N GLN A 151 16.03 3.52 -1.21
CA GLN A 151 16.71 3.49 -2.51
C GLN A 151 15.95 2.67 -3.55
N GLU A 152 15.15 1.69 -3.13
CA GLU A 152 14.41 0.81 -4.03
C GLU A 152 13.43 1.58 -4.90
N ASP A 153 13.05 0.98 -6.02
CA ASP A 153 11.96 1.50 -6.83
C ASP A 153 10.63 1.26 -6.14
N VAL A 154 9.62 2.04 -6.52
CA VAL A 154 8.25 1.85 -6.04
C VAL A 154 7.52 0.82 -6.91
N PRO A 155 6.51 0.13 -6.38
CA PRO A 155 5.88 -1.00 -7.07
C PRO A 155 5.29 -0.63 -8.46
N PHE A 156 4.69 0.56 -8.62
CA PHE A 156 3.85 0.82 -9.80
C PHE A 156 3.65 2.31 -10.16
N SER A 157 4.00 2.74 -11.37
CA SER A 157 3.28 3.83 -12.07
C SER A 157 3.49 3.83 -13.60
N GLU A 158 4.70 3.50 -14.09
CA GLU A 158 5.03 3.64 -15.52
C GLU A 158 4.39 2.57 -16.43
N SER A 159 4.18 1.35 -15.93
CA SER A 159 3.55 0.24 -16.68
C SER A 159 2.06 0.44 -16.97
N HIS A 160 1.41 1.40 -16.30
CA HIS A 160 -0.02 1.70 -16.42
C HIS A 160 -0.33 3.01 -17.14
N LYS A 161 0.67 3.74 -17.65
CA LYS A 161 0.45 4.91 -18.52
C LYS A 161 -0.44 4.60 -19.72
N ASN A 162 -0.46 3.33 -20.14
CA ASN A 162 -1.24 2.83 -21.27
C ASN A 162 -2.52 2.08 -20.87
N TYR A 163 -2.81 1.95 -19.57
CA TYR A 163 -4.10 1.39 -19.14
C TYR A 163 -5.19 2.41 -19.48
N PRO A 164 -6.28 2.01 -20.17
CA PRO A 164 -7.24 2.96 -20.67
C PRO A 164 -7.95 3.66 -19.51
N LEU A 165 -7.66 4.95 -19.34
CA LEU A 165 -8.27 5.82 -18.33
C LEU A 165 -9.75 6.12 -18.59
N LYS A 166 -10.28 5.64 -19.72
CA LYS A 166 -11.70 5.63 -20.09
C LYS A 166 -11.98 4.33 -20.82
N MET A 167 -13.09 3.66 -20.49
CA MET A 167 -13.60 2.55 -21.30
C MET A 167 -13.68 2.99 -22.76
N THR A 168 -12.98 2.28 -23.65
CA THR A 168 -13.24 2.40 -25.07
C THR A 168 -14.57 1.72 -25.38
N PRO A 169 -15.31 2.17 -26.41
CA PRO A 169 -16.60 1.56 -26.79
C PRO A 169 -16.53 0.03 -26.99
N GLU A 170 -15.38 -0.49 -27.43
CA GLU A 170 -15.09 -1.93 -27.57
C GLU A 170 -15.15 -2.72 -26.26
N MET A 171 -14.94 -2.08 -25.11
CA MET A 171 -15.01 -2.73 -23.79
C MET A 171 -16.43 -2.71 -23.18
N THR A 172 -17.38 -2.06 -23.84
CA THR A 172 -18.80 -1.97 -23.41
C THR A 172 -19.75 -2.85 -24.21
N GLU A 173 -19.29 -3.46 -25.30
CA GLU A 173 -20.11 -4.39 -26.07
C GLU A 173 -19.98 -5.80 -25.47
N PRO A 174 -21.07 -6.40 -24.95
CA PRO A 174 -21.02 -7.81 -24.59
C PRO A 174 -20.75 -8.62 -25.86
N GLU A 175 -19.74 -9.49 -25.82
CA GLU A 175 -19.49 -10.45 -26.90
C GLU A 175 -20.81 -11.12 -27.28
N SER A 176 -21.23 -10.90 -28.52
CA SER A 176 -22.40 -11.56 -29.06
C SER A 176 -22.14 -13.06 -29.00
N ILE A 177 -22.89 -13.76 -28.14
CA ILE A 177 -22.90 -15.22 -28.12
C ILE A 177 -23.45 -15.67 -29.47
N GLU A 178 -22.56 -16.08 -30.38
CA GLU A 178 -22.96 -16.77 -31.61
C GLU A 178 -23.68 -18.07 -31.23
N LYS A 179 -24.86 -18.26 -31.83
CA LYS A 179 -25.73 -19.43 -31.64
C LYS A 179 -25.27 -20.63 -32.46
#